data_AF-J3LT15-F1
#
_entry.id   AF-J3LT15-F1
#
_cell.length_a   1.000
_cell.length_b   1.000
_cell.length_c   1.000
_cell.angle_alpha   90.00
_cell.angle_beta   90.00
_cell.angle_gamma   90.00
#
_symmetry.space_group_name_H-M   'P 1'
#
loop_
_entity.id
_entity.type
_entity.pdbx_description
1 polymer ?
#
loop_
_entity_poly.entity_id
_entity_poly.type
_entity_poly.pdbx_seq_one_letter_code
_entity_poly.pdbx_strand_id
1 'polypeptide(L)'
;METIAQTKATRPETDPDTDMSVEAQEFKQVVDEIIPHLGAANLWDYLPALRWFDVFGVKNKILAAVSRRDAFLRRLIDAERRRLYDGNESEKKSMIAVLLTLQKTEPEIYTENMITALCANLFGAGTETTSTTTEWAMSLLLNHPETLKKAQAEIDASVGSSRLIDADDVPRLAYLQRRCPGETLALRTVELVLGTLIQCFDWDTVGGAKVDMAEGGGPTMPKLVPLEAMCRPRDAMGGVLQGLL
;
A
#
# COMPACT_ATOMS: atom_id res chain seq x y z
N MET A 1 -6.06 -6.33 -1.70
CA MET A 1 -4.61 -6.22 -1.99
C MET A 1 -4.06 -7.50 -2.63
N GLU A 2 -4.38 -8.70 -2.11
CA GLU A 2 -4.01 -9.97 -2.77
C GLU A 2 -4.45 -10.07 -4.24
N THR A 3 -5.64 -9.59 -4.61
CA THR A 3 -6.13 -9.61 -6.01
C THR A 3 -5.31 -8.73 -6.98
N ILE A 4 -4.72 -7.63 -6.47
CA ILE A 4 -3.81 -6.75 -7.24
C ILE A 4 -2.40 -7.35 -7.29
N ALA A 5 -1.97 -8.03 -6.22
CA ALA A 5 -0.70 -8.76 -6.20
C ALA A 5 -0.73 -10.04 -7.05
N GLN A 6 -1.89 -10.66 -7.24
CA GLN A 6 -2.09 -11.89 -8.01
C GLN A 6 -2.39 -11.66 -9.50
N THR A 7 -2.49 -10.40 -9.96
CA THR A 7 -2.74 -10.08 -11.37
C THR A 7 -1.48 -10.35 -12.19
N LYS A 8 -1.28 -11.62 -12.59
CA LYS A 8 -0.19 -12.10 -13.47
C LYS A 8 -0.32 -11.66 -14.95
N ALA A 9 -0.80 -10.46 -15.23
CA ALA A 9 -0.81 -9.86 -16.57
C ALA A 9 -0.97 -8.35 -16.35
N THR A 10 -0.02 -7.46 -16.66
CA THR A 10 0.79 -7.40 -17.88
C THR A 10 2.08 -6.64 -17.52
N ARG A 11 3.25 -7.30 -17.54
CA ARG A 11 4.54 -6.59 -17.46
C ARG A 11 4.69 -5.76 -18.74
N PRO A 12 4.83 -4.43 -18.69
CA PRO A 12 5.20 -3.68 -19.89
C PRO A 12 6.65 -4.02 -20.23
N GLU A 13 6.91 -4.52 -21.45
CA GLU A 13 8.27 -4.75 -21.96
C GLU A 13 9.07 -3.45 -22.20
N THR A 14 8.49 -2.27 -21.89
CA THR A 14 9.05 -0.97 -22.32
C THR A 14 9.87 -0.22 -21.28
N ASP A 15 10.13 -0.76 -20.08
CA ASP A 15 11.12 -0.16 -19.17
C ASP A 15 11.57 -1.18 -18.08
N PRO A 16 12.84 -1.64 -18.09
CA PRO A 16 13.35 -2.61 -17.11
C PRO A 16 13.39 -2.08 -15.66
N ASP A 17 13.19 -0.78 -15.42
CA ASP A 17 13.12 -0.18 -14.08
C ASP A 17 11.68 0.07 -13.57
N THR A 18 10.64 -0.24 -14.37
CA THR A 18 9.24 -0.08 -13.90
C THR A 18 8.78 -1.32 -13.13
N ASP A 19 9.05 -1.33 -11.82
CA ASP A 19 8.77 -2.44 -10.90
C ASP A 19 7.27 -2.58 -10.49
N MET A 20 6.36 -1.82 -11.13
CA MET A 20 4.93 -1.82 -10.83
C MET A 20 4.07 -2.33 -12.00
N SER A 21 3.01 -3.07 -11.69
CA SER A 21 1.99 -3.41 -12.70
C SER A 21 1.28 -2.15 -13.21
N VAL A 22 0.72 -2.23 -14.42
CA VAL A 22 -0.05 -1.12 -15.03
C VAL A 22 -1.21 -0.71 -14.12
N GLU A 23 -1.86 -1.68 -13.48
CA GLU A 23 -2.94 -1.49 -12.52
C GLU A 23 -2.47 -0.75 -11.26
N ALA A 24 -1.29 -1.10 -10.74
CA ALA A 24 -0.71 -0.44 -9.58
C ALA A 24 -0.28 1.01 -9.90
N GLN A 25 0.24 1.24 -11.11
CA GLN A 25 0.62 2.57 -11.59
C GLN A 25 -0.60 3.48 -11.79
N GLU A 26 -1.68 2.96 -12.37
CA GLU A 26 -2.94 3.67 -12.52
C GLU A 26 -3.56 4.02 -11.16
N PHE A 27 -3.53 3.08 -10.20
CA PHE A 27 -4.01 3.31 -8.85
C PHE A 27 -3.15 4.35 -8.11
N LYS A 28 -1.82 4.27 -8.20
CA LYS A 28 -0.90 5.23 -7.58
C LYS A 28 -1.15 6.65 -8.11
N GLN A 29 -1.27 6.83 -9.42
CA GLN A 29 -1.57 8.15 -10.01
C GLN A 29 -2.88 8.73 -9.48
N VAL A 30 -3.91 7.90 -9.34
CA VAL A 30 -5.20 8.32 -8.78
C VAL A 30 -5.07 8.77 -7.33
N VAL A 31 -4.30 8.04 -6.52
CA VAL A 31 -4.05 8.38 -5.11
C VAL A 31 -3.25 9.69 -4.99
N ASP A 32 -2.16 9.81 -5.75
CA ASP A 32 -1.29 10.99 -5.77
C ASP A 32 -2.03 12.28 -6.20
N GLU A 33 -3.04 12.15 -7.09
CA GLU A 33 -3.88 13.28 -7.50
C GLU A 33 -4.91 13.70 -6.44
N ILE A 34 -5.43 12.76 -5.63
CA ILE A 34 -6.51 13.03 -4.66
C ILE A 34 -5.96 13.52 -3.31
N ILE A 35 -4.83 12.96 -2.86
CA ILE A 35 -4.28 13.19 -1.51
C ILE A 35 -3.97 14.65 -1.18
N PRO A 36 -3.31 15.43 -2.07
CA PRO A 36 -3.02 16.84 -1.80
C PRO A 36 -4.29 17.67 -1.55
N HIS A 37 -5.45 17.19 -2.03
CA HIS A 37 -6.74 17.85 -1.85
C HIS A 37 -7.50 17.40 -0.60
N LEU A 38 -7.15 16.27 0.02
CA LEU A 38 -7.79 15.74 1.24
C LEU A 38 -7.25 16.37 2.52
N GLY A 39 -5.95 16.72 2.57
CA GLY A 39 -5.28 17.24 3.76
C GLY A 39 -5.01 18.75 3.75
N ALA A 40 -5.14 19.42 2.61
CA ALA A 40 -5.09 20.87 2.57
C ALA A 40 -6.31 21.41 3.34
N ALA A 41 -6.08 22.29 4.33
CA ALA A 41 -7.13 23.12 4.92
C ALA A 41 -7.73 24.00 3.80
N ASN A 42 -8.68 23.42 3.06
CA ASN A 42 -9.26 23.99 1.88
C ASN A 42 -10.05 25.22 2.30
N LEU A 43 -9.68 26.40 1.79
CA LEU A 43 -10.32 27.67 2.14
C LEU A 43 -11.86 27.61 1.97
N TRP A 44 -12.33 26.79 1.03
CA TRP A 44 -13.73 26.52 0.69
C TRP A 44 -14.52 25.76 1.75
N ASP A 45 -13.84 25.03 2.65
CA ASP A 45 -14.48 24.35 3.77
C ASP A 45 -14.74 25.30 4.94
N TYR A 46 -14.01 26.42 4.98
CA TYR A 46 -14.21 27.50 5.94
C TYR A 46 -15.05 28.66 5.38
N LEU A 47 -15.08 28.85 4.05
CA LEU A 47 -15.79 29.93 3.37
C LEU A 47 -16.76 29.38 2.31
N PRO A 48 -18.04 29.15 2.68
CA PRO A 48 -19.05 28.54 1.80
C PRO A 48 -19.29 29.29 0.49
N ALA A 49 -19.16 30.62 0.49
CA ALA A 49 -19.35 31.47 -0.70
C ALA A 49 -18.30 31.17 -1.79
N LEU A 50 -17.11 30.73 -1.39
CA LEU A 50 -16.08 30.37 -2.34
C LEU A 50 -16.44 29.04 -3.05
N ARG A 51 -17.24 28.13 -2.47
CA ARG A 51 -17.63 26.85 -3.14
C ARG A 51 -18.34 27.03 -4.48
N TRP A 52 -18.94 28.20 -4.73
CA TRP A 52 -19.58 28.52 -6.00
C TRP A 52 -18.61 28.94 -7.10
N PHE A 53 -17.42 29.39 -6.72
CA PHE A 53 -16.37 29.72 -7.66
C PHE A 53 -15.34 28.60 -7.62
N ASP A 54 -15.20 27.84 -8.71
CA ASP A 54 -14.07 26.91 -8.84
C ASP A 54 -12.78 27.71 -9.14
N VAL A 55 -12.38 28.63 -8.24
CA VAL A 55 -11.36 29.69 -8.47
C VAL A 55 -9.99 29.10 -8.84
N PHE A 56 -9.77 27.78 -8.66
CA PHE A 56 -8.53 27.10 -9.04
C PHE A 56 -8.72 25.85 -9.92
N GLY A 57 -9.92 25.58 -10.43
CA GLY A 57 -10.18 24.37 -11.24
C GLY A 57 -10.07 23.05 -10.46
N VAL A 58 -10.03 23.13 -9.12
CA VAL A 58 -9.79 22.00 -8.21
C VAL A 58 -10.96 21.03 -8.28
N LYS A 59 -12.20 21.54 -8.42
CA LYS A 59 -13.38 20.68 -8.55
C LYS A 59 -13.28 19.80 -9.79
N ASN A 60 -12.86 20.35 -10.93
CA ASN A 60 -12.70 19.59 -12.17
C ASN A 60 -11.56 18.57 -12.08
N LYS A 61 -10.44 18.91 -11.42
CA LYS A 61 -9.34 17.97 -11.16
C LYS A 61 -9.77 16.81 -10.26
N ILE A 62 -10.45 17.09 -9.16
CA ILE A 62 -11.00 16.07 -8.25
C ILE A 62 -12.00 15.18 -8.99
N LEU A 63 -12.92 15.76 -9.77
CA LEU A 63 -13.89 14.98 -10.55
C LEU A 63 -13.22 14.07 -11.59
N ALA A 64 -12.16 14.55 -12.26
CA ALA A 64 -11.39 13.74 -13.20
C ALA A 64 -10.68 12.58 -12.49
N ALA A 65 -10.01 12.85 -11.35
CA ALA A 65 -9.33 11.84 -10.55
C ALA A 65 -10.30 10.80 -9.99
N VAL A 66 -11.46 11.24 -9.47
CA VAL A 66 -12.56 10.37 -9.00
C VAL A 66 -13.10 9.51 -10.15
N SER A 67 -13.30 10.07 -11.34
CA SER A 67 -13.80 9.33 -12.50
C SER A 67 -12.82 8.23 -12.92
N ARG A 68 -11.51 8.52 -12.92
CA ARG A 68 -10.46 7.54 -13.22
C ARG A 68 -10.41 6.43 -12.16
N ARG A 69 -10.48 6.79 -10.88
CA ARG A 69 -10.59 5.84 -9.76
C ARG A 69 -11.78 4.90 -9.92
N ASP A 70 -12.96 5.46 -10.20
CA ASP A 70 -14.19 4.68 -10.29
C ASP A 70 -14.16 3.72 -11.49
N ALA A 71 -13.55 4.13 -12.61
CA ALA A 71 -13.32 3.24 -13.75
C ALA A 71 -12.37 2.08 -13.42
N PHE A 72 -11.32 2.35 -12.65
CA PHE A 72 -10.41 1.32 -12.15
C PHE A 72 -11.10 0.33 -11.20
N LEU A 73 -11.83 0.84 -10.21
CA LEU A 73 -12.54 0.01 -9.22
C LEU A 73 -13.63 -0.85 -9.88
N ARG A 74 -14.38 -0.30 -10.85
CA ARG A 74 -15.36 -1.09 -11.62
C ARG A 74 -14.71 -2.25 -12.36
N ARG A 75 -13.56 -2.02 -13.01
CA ARG A 75 -12.80 -3.10 -13.69
C ARG A 75 -12.42 -4.22 -12.73
N LEU A 76 -11.95 -3.88 -11.51
CA LEU A 76 -11.63 -4.86 -10.47
C LEU A 76 -12.87 -5.62 -9.98
N ILE A 77 -13.96 -4.90 -9.70
CA ILE A 77 -15.22 -5.50 -9.25
C ILE A 77 -15.78 -6.45 -10.31
N ASP A 78 -15.75 -6.06 -11.59
CA ASP A 78 -16.26 -6.88 -12.70
C ASP A 78 -15.37 -8.09 -13.00
N ALA A 79 -14.05 -7.96 -12.84
CA ALA A 79 -13.15 -9.10 -12.92
C ALA A 79 -13.49 -10.16 -11.85
N GLU A 80 -13.70 -9.71 -10.61
CA GLU A 80 -14.00 -10.62 -9.50
C GLU A 80 -15.42 -11.19 -9.57
N ARG A 81 -16.36 -10.40 -10.08
CA ARG A 81 -17.71 -10.85 -10.40
C ARG A 81 -17.68 -12.00 -11.41
N ARG A 82 -16.92 -11.86 -12.50
CA ARG A 82 -16.74 -12.93 -13.51
C ARG A 82 -16.13 -14.19 -12.90
N ARG A 83 -15.08 -14.04 -12.08
CA ARG A 83 -14.45 -15.16 -11.38
C ARG A 83 -15.42 -15.96 -10.51
N LEU A 84 -16.34 -15.28 -9.82
CA LEU A 84 -17.39 -15.92 -9.02
C LEU A 84 -18.43 -16.65 -9.88
N TYR A 85 -18.75 -16.14 -11.08
CA TYR A 85 -19.65 -16.82 -12.01
C TYR A 85 -19.02 -18.09 -12.60
N ASP A 86 -17.72 -18.07 -12.89
CA ASP A 86 -16.99 -19.19 -13.47
C ASP A 86 -16.72 -20.34 -12.48
N GLY A 87 -17.20 -20.24 -11.24
CA GLY A 87 -17.04 -21.28 -10.20
C GLY A 87 -15.61 -21.44 -9.68
N ASN A 88 -14.70 -20.52 -10.01
CA ASN A 88 -13.31 -20.54 -9.57
C ASN A 88 -13.16 -19.91 -8.18
N GLU A 89 -13.82 -20.51 -7.19
CA GLU A 89 -13.68 -20.13 -5.78
C GLU A 89 -12.32 -20.61 -5.25
N SER A 90 -11.38 -19.68 -5.01
CA SER A 90 -10.23 -20.01 -4.17
C SER A 90 -10.65 -20.09 -2.70
N GLU A 91 -9.95 -20.93 -1.94
CA GLU A 91 -10.14 -21.12 -0.50
C GLU A 91 -10.06 -19.78 0.28
N LYS A 92 -9.29 -18.82 -0.23
CA LYS A 92 -9.26 -17.43 0.25
C LYS A 92 -10.11 -16.53 -0.65
N LYS A 93 -11.21 -15.99 -0.12
CA LYS A 93 -12.07 -15.03 -0.82
C LYS A 93 -11.54 -13.61 -0.68
N SER A 94 -11.46 -12.86 -1.78
CA SER A 94 -11.15 -11.43 -1.72
C SER A 94 -12.28 -10.66 -1.03
N MET A 95 -11.98 -9.50 -0.46
CA MET A 95 -13.01 -8.61 0.12
C MET A 95 -14.10 -8.26 -0.89
N ILE A 96 -13.72 -8.02 -2.15
CA ILE A 96 -14.67 -7.76 -3.24
C ILE A 96 -15.59 -8.97 -3.44
N ALA A 97 -15.04 -10.18 -3.46
CA ALA A 97 -15.83 -11.40 -3.59
C ALA A 97 -16.82 -11.60 -2.44
N VAL A 98 -16.42 -11.26 -1.20
CA VAL A 98 -17.31 -11.27 -0.02
C VAL A 98 -18.45 -10.25 -0.18
N LEU A 99 -18.13 -9.00 -0.55
CA LEU A 99 -19.13 -7.95 -0.76
C LEU A 99 -20.11 -8.29 -1.88
N LEU A 100 -19.63 -8.88 -2.99
CA LEU A 100 -20.47 -9.38 -4.08
C LEU A 100 -21.35 -10.56 -3.67
N THR A 101 -20.89 -11.39 -2.73
CA THR A 101 -21.72 -12.46 -2.17
C THR A 101 -22.84 -11.88 -1.30
N LEU A 102 -22.51 -10.91 -0.44
CA LEU A 102 -23.48 -10.19 0.41
C LEU A 102 -24.49 -9.39 -0.41
N GLN A 103 -24.10 -8.86 -1.57
CA GLN A 103 -25.01 -8.22 -2.52
C GLN A 103 -26.14 -9.15 -2.99
N LYS A 104 -25.88 -10.46 -3.12
CA LYS A 104 -26.90 -11.43 -3.53
C LYS A 104 -27.94 -11.66 -2.42
N THR A 105 -27.54 -11.59 -1.16
CA THR A 105 -28.40 -11.85 0.00
C THR A 105 -29.08 -10.59 0.53
N GLU A 106 -28.41 -9.45 0.46
CA GLU A 106 -28.84 -8.16 1.03
C GLU A 106 -28.64 -7.01 0.01
N PRO A 107 -29.32 -7.05 -1.16
CA PRO A 107 -29.11 -6.10 -2.26
C PRO A 107 -29.46 -4.65 -1.88
N GLU A 108 -30.38 -4.47 -0.94
CA GLU A 108 -30.82 -3.16 -0.44
C GLU A 108 -29.70 -2.42 0.31
N ILE A 109 -28.79 -3.18 0.92
CA ILE A 109 -27.70 -2.67 1.76
C ILE A 109 -26.40 -2.59 0.93
N TYR A 110 -26.06 -3.66 0.24
CA TYR A 110 -24.85 -3.76 -0.57
C TYR A 110 -25.10 -3.36 -2.03
N THR A 111 -25.53 -2.11 -2.21
CA THR A 111 -25.72 -1.51 -3.53
C THR A 111 -24.39 -1.38 -4.28
N GLU A 112 -24.44 -1.29 -5.60
CA GLU A 112 -23.23 -1.10 -6.43
C GLU A 112 -22.44 0.14 -6.04
N ASN A 113 -23.13 1.24 -5.70
CA ASN A 113 -22.52 2.47 -5.21
C ASN A 113 -21.84 2.26 -3.85
N MET A 114 -22.49 1.54 -2.92
CA MET A 114 -21.92 1.24 -1.61
C MET A 114 -20.66 0.38 -1.73
N ILE A 115 -20.70 -0.68 -2.53
CA ILE A 115 -19.55 -1.57 -2.75
C ILE A 115 -18.39 -0.79 -3.37
N THR A 116 -18.67 0.03 -4.39
CA THR A 116 -17.65 0.86 -5.05
C THR A 116 -17.03 1.85 -4.06
N ALA A 117 -17.85 2.53 -3.25
CA ALA A 117 -17.39 3.49 -2.25
C ALA A 117 -16.56 2.82 -1.13
N LEU A 118 -17.01 1.65 -0.65
CA LEU A 118 -16.30 0.89 0.38
C LEU A 118 -14.94 0.40 -0.14
N CYS A 119 -14.89 -0.10 -1.38
CA CYS A 119 -13.63 -0.47 -2.03
C CYS A 119 -12.71 0.76 -2.16
N ALA A 120 -13.22 1.90 -2.64
CA ALA A 120 -12.45 3.13 -2.76
C ALA A 120 -11.83 3.56 -1.42
N ASN A 121 -12.62 3.53 -0.35
CA ASN A 121 -12.16 3.91 0.99
C ASN A 121 -11.10 2.95 1.53
N LEU A 122 -11.31 1.64 1.41
CA LEU A 122 -10.37 0.63 1.89
C LEU A 122 -9.04 0.67 1.13
N PHE A 123 -9.09 0.81 -0.20
CA PHE A 123 -7.89 0.92 -1.02
C PHE A 123 -7.14 2.24 -0.74
N GLY A 124 -7.83 3.38 -0.74
CA GLY A 124 -7.20 4.67 -0.51
C GLY A 124 -6.58 4.79 0.88
N ALA A 125 -7.36 4.50 1.93
CA ALA A 125 -6.88 4.58 3.31
C ALA A 125 -5.79 3.54 3.60
N GLY A 126 -5.95 2.31 3.09
CA GLY A 126 -4.99 1.23 3.32
C GLY A 126 -3.64 1.50 2.68
N THR A 127 -3.61 1.95 1.42
CA THR A 127 -2.36 2.19 0.70
C THR A 127 -1.58 3.35 1.30
N GLU A 128 -2.24 4.50 1.51
CA GLU A 128 -1.56 5.72 1.95
C GLU A 128 -0.99 5.62 3.36
N THR A 129 -1.75 5.04 4.29
CA THR A 129 -1.29 4.89 5.67
C THR A 129 -0.17 3.85 5.76
N THR A 130 -0.26 2.75 5.01
CA THR A 130 0.75 1.68 5.00
C THR A 130 2.06 2.16 4.36
N SER A 131 2.00 2.86 3.22
CA SER A 131 3.20 3.39 2.54
C SER A 131 3.93 4.39 3.45
N THR A 132 3.21 5.37 4.00
CA THR A 132 3.76 6.39 4.89
C THR A 132 4.35 5.76 6.16
N THR A 133 3.65 4.80 6.77
CA THR A 133 4.14 4.11 7.97
C THR A 133 5.43 3.32 7.66
N THR A 134 5.47 2.65 6.50
CA THR A 134 6.65 1.87 6.08
C THR A 134 7.84 2.78 5.79
N GLU A 135 7.61 3.92 5.14
CA GLU A 135 8.64 4.92 4.83
C GLU A 135 9.24 5.54 6.10
N TRP A 136 8.39 5.92 7.07
CA TRP A 136 8.85 6.40 8.37
C TRP A 136 9.59 5.34 9.16
N ALA A 137 9.07 4.09 9.19
CA ALA A 137 9.72 2.98 9.87
C ALA A 137 11.13 2.74 9.31
N MET A 138 11.27 2.65 7.98
CA MET A 138 12.57 2.50 7.34
C MET A 138 13.49 3.70 7.61
N SER A 139 12.98 4.93 7.53
CA SER A 139 13.76 6.14 7.83
C SER A 139 14.33 6.12 9.25
N LEU A 140 13.53 5.70 10.23
CA LEU A 140 13.94 5.58 11.63
C LEU A 140 14.99 4.46 11.81
N LEU A 141 14.79 3.30 11.17
CA LEU A 141 15.74 2.19 11.24
C LEU A 141 17.09 2.55 10.64
N LEU A 142 17.12 3.24 9.50
CA LEU A 142 18.34 3.71 8.85
C LEU A 142 19.12 4.73 9.69
N ASN A 143 18.40 5.62 10.39
CA ASN A 143 19.01 6.55 11.33
C ASN A 143 19.47 5.87 12.65
N HIS A 144 19.08 4.63 12.91
CA HIS A 144 19.42 3.85 14.11
C HIS A 144 19.90 2.41 13.79
N PRO A 145 21.13 2.23 13.28
CA PRO A 145 21.63 0.95 12.79
C PRO A 145 21.62 -0.19 13.82
N GLU A 146 21.81 0.11 15.10
CA GLU A 146 21.75 -0.89 16.18
C GLU A 146 20.33 -1.43 16.42
N THR A 147 19.30 -0.63 16.17
CA THR A 147 17.89 -1.05 16.19
C THR A 147 17.58 -1.93 14.98
N LEU A 148 18.09 -1.57 13.80
CA LEU A 148 17.93 -2.35 12.57
C LEU A 148 18.57 -3.74 12.69
N LYS A 149 19.81 -3.82 13.20
CA LYS A 149 20.48 -5.12 13.44
C LYS A 149 19.73 -6.01 14.42
N LYS A 150 19.11 -5.44 15.46
CA LYS A 150 18.28 -6.20 16.41
C LYS A 150 17.02 -6.76 15.76
N ALA A 151 16.36 -5.99 14.90
CA ALA A 151 15.22 -6.46 14.12
C ALA A 151 15.62 -7.60 13.17
N GLN A 152 16.75 -7.47 12.47
CA GLN A 152 17.30 -8.54 11.63
C GLN A 152 17.57 -9.83 12.44
N ALA A 153 18.19 -9.69 13.62
CA ALA A 153 18.48 -10.83 14.48
C ALA A 153 17.22 -11.54 14.99
N GLU A 154 16.13 -10.82 15.28
CA GLU A 154 14.84 -11.43 15.66
C GLU A 154 14.23 -12.24 14.50
N ILE A 155 14.24 -11.68 13.28
CA ILE A 155 13.75 -12.36 12.08
C ILE A 155 14.58 -13.62 11.82
N ASP A 156 15.91 -13.49 11.84
CA ASP A 156 16.83 -14.60 11.57
C ASP A 156 16.66 -15.72 12.61
N ALA A 157 16.37 -15.39 13.88
CA ALA A 157 16.11 -16.37 14.93
C ALA A 157 14.73 -17.06 14.82
N SER A 158 13.70 -16.32 14.38
CA SER A 158 12.31 -16.81 14.38
C SER A 158 11.90 -17.50 13.08
N VAL A 159 12.40 -17.00 11.96
CA VAL A 159 12.04 -17.44 10.59
C VAL A 159 13.19 -18.17 9.91
N GLY A 160 14.44 -17.76 10.19
CA GLY A 160 15.63 -18.23 9.49
C GLY A 160 15.83 -17.54 8.13
N SER A 161 16.81 -18.02 7.37
CA SER A 161 17.21 -17.47 6.07
C SER A 161 16.78 -18.31 4.85
N SER A 162 16.03 -19.39 5.06
CA SER A 162 15.65 -20.33 3.99
C SER A 162 14.35 -19.97 3.25
N ARG A 163 13.56 -19.03 3.79
CA ARG A 163 12.29 -18.58 3.21
C ARG A 163 11.94 -17.17 3.67
N LEU A 164 11.05 -16.50 2.92
CA LEU A 164 10.50 -15.21 3.34
C LEU A 164 9.58 -15.33 4.56
N ILE A 165 9.50 -14.25 5.33
CA ILE A 165 8.49 -14.04 6.37
C ILE A 165 7.07 -14.24 5.83
N ASP A 166 6.23 -14.96 6.58
CA ASP A 166 4.80 -15.14 6.31
C ASP A 166 3.95 -14.50 7.42
N ALA A 167 2.67 -14.27 7.16
CA ALA A 167 1.71 -13.76 8.13
C ALA A 167 1.65 -14.64 9.39
N ASP A 168 1.90 -15.94 9.29
CA ASP A 168 1.93 -16.84 10.44
C ASP A 168 3.16 -16.64 11.34
N ASP A 169 4.21 -15.97 10.86
CA ASP A 169 5.41 -15.67 11.63
C ASP A 169 5.29 -14.41 12.48
N VAL A 170 4.50 -13.45 12.03
CA VAL A 170 4.29 -12.15 12.68
C VAL A 170 4.00 -12.25 14.19
N PRO A 171 3.18 -13.20 14.72
CA PRO A 171 2.97 -13.35 16.16
C PRO A 171 4.25 -13.63 16.97
N ARG A 172 5.31 -14.13 16.31
CA ARG A 172 6.60 -14.45 16.92
C ARG A 172 7.59 -13.28 16.88
N LEU A 173 7.27 -12.19 16.17
CA LEU A 173 8.13 -11.03 15.96
C LEU A 173 7.77 -9.89 16.91
N ALA A 174 8.00 -10.12 18.20
CA ALA A 174 7.57 -9.21 19.26
C ALA A 174 8.27 -7.85 19.21
N TYR A 175 9.49 -7.78 18.67
CA TYR A 175 10.24 -6.54 18.49
C TYR A 175 9.70 -5.70 17.32
N LEU A 176 9.19 -6.34 16.28
CA LEU A 176 8.58 -5.68 15.12
C LEU A 176 7.12 -5.25 15.35
N GLN A 177 6.40 -5.92 16.25
CA GLN A 177 5.01 -5.57 16.57
C GLN A 177 4.87 -4.23 17.30
N ARG A 178 3.99 -3.36 16.80
CA ARG A 178 3.58 -2.10 17.46
C ARG A 178 2.06 -2.01 17.67
N ARG A 179 1.65 -2.01 18.95
CA ARG A 179 0.25 -1.88 19.42
C ARG A 179 -0.45 -0.60 18.96
N CYS A 180 -1.45 -0.70 18.07
CA CYS A 180 -2.35 0.37 17.61
C CYS A 180 -3.72 -0.21 17.17
N PRO A 181 -4.89 0.35 17.52
CA PRO A 181 -6.20 -0.31 17.32
C PRO A 181 -6.65 -0.56 15.86
N GLY A 182 -5.94 -0.03 14.85
CA GLY A 182 -6.09 -0.37 13.42
C GLY A 182 -5.12 -1.48 12.94
N GLU A 183 -4.38 -2.09 13.87
CA GLU A 183 -3.22 -2.96 13.67
C GLU A 183 -3.46 -4.10 12.69
N THR A 184 -4.55 -4.86 12.80
CA THR A 184 -4.52 -6.22 12.22
C THR A 184 -4.40 -6.27 10.70
N LEU A 185 -4.88 -5.25 9.97
CA LEU A 185 -4.71 -5.18 8.50
C LEU A 185 -3.45 -4.41 8.09
N ALA A 186 -3.15 -3.30 8.79
CA ALA A 186 -1.98 -2.48 8.54
C ALA A 186 -0.69 -3.22 8.93
N LEU A 187 -0.64 -3.88 10.09
CA LEU A 187 0.49 -4.69 10.53
C LEU A 187 0.78 -5.84 9.59
N ARG A 188 -0.22 -6.64 9.20
CA ARG A 188 0.05 -7.76 8.29
C ARG A 188 0.70 -7.25 7.00
N THR A 189 0.31 -6.08 6.49
CA THR A 189 0.90 -5.55 5.27
C THR A 189 2.25 -4.87 5.53
N VAL A 190 2.31 -3.94 6.49
CA VAL A 190 3.53 -3.19 6.84
C VAL A 190 4.59 -4.12 7.39
N GLU A 191 4.29 -5.00 8.34
CA GLU A 191 5.27 -5.93 8.93
C GLU A 191 5.75 -6.96 7.92
N LEU A 192 4.90 -7.44 7.01
CA LEU A 192 5.36 -8.35 5.96
C LEU A 192 6.25 -7.61 4.95
N VAL A 193 5.82 -6.46 4.44
CA VAL A 193 6.62 -5.68 3.49
C VAL A 193 7.93 -5.25 4.13
N LEU A 194 7.89 -4.67 5.33
CA LEU A 194 9.05 -4.22 6.06
C LEU A 194 9.95 -5.41 6.46
N GLY A 195 9.36 -6.50 6.94
CA GLY A 195 10.06 -7.73 7.28
C GLY A 195 10.77 -8.33 6.07
N THR A 196 10.10 -8.43 4.92
CA THR A 196 10.69 -8.89 3.66
C THR A 196 11.83 -7.98 3.20
N LEU A 197 11.63 -6.66 3.22
CA LEU A 197 12.66 -5.69 2.81
C LEU A 197 13.91 -5.75 3.69
N ILE A 198 13.74 -5.88 5.01
CA ILE A 198 14.84 -6.01 5.99
C ILE A 198 15.51 -7.39 5.90
N GLN A 199 14.72 -8.44 5.67
CA GLN A 199 15.23 -9.80 5.56
C GLN A 199 16.10 -9.96 4.30
N CYS A 200 15.66 -9.40 3.17
CA CYS A 200 16.28 -9.61 1.86
C CYS A 200 17.47 -8.70 1.57
N PHE A 201 17.50 -7.48 2.11
CA PHE A 201 18.44 -6.45 1.68
C PHE A 201 19.19 -5.80 2.86
N ASP A 202 20.47 -5.54 2.63
CA ASP A 202 21.26 -4.58 3.39
C ASP A 202 20.95 -3.18 2.86
N TRP A 203 20.72 -2.25 3.78
CA TRP A 203 20.33 -0.89 3.44
C TRP A 203 21.37 0.12 3.92
N ASP A 204 21.75 1.04 3.02
CA ASP A 204 22.64 2.15 3.30
C ASP A 204 22.01 3.47 2.81
N THR A 205 22.41 4.58 3.42
CA THR A 205 21.99 5.90 2.95
C THR A 205 22.81 6.33 1.73
N VAL A 206 22.18 7.08 0.83
CA VAL A 206 22.87 7.63 -0.35
C VAL A 206 23.97 8.60 0.13
N GLY A 207 25.22 8.28 -0.18
CA GLY A 207 26.39 9.09 0.19
C GLY A 207 26.71 9.14 1.69
N GLY A 208 26.12 8.26 2.52
CA GLY A 208 26.37 8.22 3.96
C GLY A 208 25.75 9.39 4.76
N ALA A 209 24.90 10.21 4.11
CA ALA A 209 24.18 11.29 4.77
C ALA A 209 23.05 10.75 5.67
N LYS A 210 22.63 11.52 6.67
CA LYS A 210 21.42 11.20 7.43
C LYS A 210 20.18 11.41 6.58
N VAL A 211 19.18 10.55 6.76
CA VAL A 211 17.87 10.69 6.11
C VAL A 211 17.18 11.93 6.68
N ASP A 212 16.70 12.81 5.81
CA ASP A 212 15.88 13.96 6.17
C ASP A 212 14.58 13.51 6.82
N MET A 213 14.19 14.13 7.94
CA MET A 213 12.99 13.76 8.72
C MET A 213 11.96 14.89 8.77
N ALA A 214 12.06 15.89 7.90
CA ALA A 214 11.08 16.96 7.81
C ALA A 214 9.73 16.43 7.31
N GLU A 215 8.67 16.96 7.91
CA GLU A 215 7.29 16.57 7.59
C GLU A 215 6.72 17.45 6.48
N GLY A 216 6.10 16.82 5.49
CA GLY A 216 5.31 17.46 4.45
C GLY A 216 3.87 17.69 4.88
N GLY A 217 3.18 18.59 4.18
CA GLY A 217 1.75 18.83 4.41
C GLY A 217 0.88 17.72 3.83
N GLY A 218 0.06 17.08 4.66
CA GLY A 218 -0.86 16.02 4.24
C GLY A 218 -1.59 15.37 5.42
N PRO A 219 -2.62 14.55 5.15
CA PRO A 219 -3.44 13.94 6.21
C PRO A 219 -2.68 12.89 7.03
N THR A 220 -1.55 12.40 6.51
CA THR A 220 -0.74 11.31 7.08
C THR A 220 0.66 11.75 7.53
N MET A 221 0.95 13.05 7.53
CA MET A 221 2.31 13.59 7.77
C MET A 221 3.35 12.87 6.88
N PRO A 222 3.21 12.92 5.54
CA PRO A 222 4.19 12.31 4.64
C PRO A 222 5.56 12.98 4.79
N LYS A 223 6.65 12.33 4.36
CA LYS A 223 7.96 12.99 4.35
C LYS A 223 7.96 14.17 3.37
N LEU A 224 8.61 15.28 3.75
CA LEU A 224 8.76 16.44 2.86
C LEU A 224 9.64 16.10 1.65
N VAL A 225 10.71 15.32 1.91
CA VAL A 225 11.60 14.77 0.88
C VAL A 225 11.45 13.25 0.91
N PRO A 226 11.02 12.62 -0.21
CA PRO A 226 10.88 11.16 -0.29
C PRO A 226 12.17 10.44 0.11
N LEU A 227 12.04 9.26 0.72
CA LEU A 227 13.21 8.44 1.09
C LEU A 227 13.94 7.92 -0.16
N GLU A 228 15.22 8.30 -0.30
CA GLU A 228 16.16 7.68 -1.21
C GLU A 228 17.19 6.86 -0.42
N ALA A 229 17.32 5.57 -0.73
CA ALA A 229 18.23 4.65 -0.05
C ALA A 229 18.83 3.64 -1.03
N MET A 230 20.05 3.16 -0.71
CA MET A 230 20.70 2.08 -1.44
C MET A 230 20.31 0.75 -0.80
N CYS A 231 19.85 -0.21 -1.60
CA CYS A 231 19.62 -1.58 -1.16
C CYS A 231 20.61 -2.53 -1.87
N ARG A 232 21.16 -3.50 -1.13
CA ARG A 232 21.97 -4.60 -1.67
C ARG A 232 21.44 -5.92 -1.16
N PRO A 233 21.29 -6.97 -1.99
CA PRO A 233 20.87 -8.28 -1.51
C PRO A 233 21.81 -8.78 -0.39
N ARG A 234 21.24 -9.28 0.71
CA ARG A 234 22.02 -9.94 1.77
C ARG A 234 22.58 -11.25 1.26
N ASP A 235 23.86 -11.52 1.54
CA ASP A 235 24.50 -12.78 1.16
C ASP A 235 23.73 -14.02 1.65
N ALA A 236 23.16 -13.92 2.86
CA ALA A 236 22.34 -14.99 3.46
C ALA A 236 21.07 -15.32 2.68
N MET A 237 20.54 -14.37 1.89
CA MET A 237 19.31 -14.52 1.11
C MET A 237 19.59 -14.76 -0.38
N GLY A 238 20.86 -14.83 -0.80
CA GLY A 238 21.24 -14.96 -2.22
C GLY A 238 20.57 -16.14 -2.91
N GLY A 239 20.50 -17.31 -2.26
CA GLY A 239 19.85 -18.51 -2.82
C GLY A 239 18.33 -18.40 -2.95
N VAL A 240 17.66 -17.69 -2.03
CA VAL A 240 16.20 -17.49 -2.05
C VAL A 240 15.83 -16.48 -3.14
N LEU A 241 16.57 -15.37 -3.23
CA LEU A 241 16.34 -14.32 -4.22
C LEU A 241 16.63 -14.79 -5.65
N GLN A 242 17.66 -15.64 -5.84
CA GLN A 242 17.93 -16.27 -7.14
C GLN A 242 16.84 -17.27 -7.59
N GLY A 243 16.10 -17.87 -6.65
CA GLY A 243 14.98 -18.77 -6.96
C GLY A 243 13.66 -18.06 -7.28
N LEU A 244 13.60 -16.74 -7.10
CA LEU A 244 12.41 -15.90 -7.34
C LEU A 244 12.47 -15.14 -8.68
N LEU A 245 13.65 -15.04 -9.29
CA LEU A 245 13.90 -14.44 -10.61
C LEU A 245 13.82 -15.49 -11.73
#